data_AF-A0A1E4FX94-F1
#
_entry.id   AF-A0A1E4FX94-F1
#
_cell.length_a   1.000
_cell.length_b   1.000
_cell.length_c   1.000
_cell.angle_alpha   90.00
_cell.angle_beta   90.00
_cell.angle_gamma   90.00
#
_symmetry.space_group_name_H-M   'P 1'
#
loop_
_entity.id
_entity.type
_entity.pdbx_description
1 polymer ?
#
loop_
_entity_poly.entity_id
_entity_poly.type
_entity_poly.pdbx_seq_one_letter_code
_entity_poly.pdbx_strand_id
1 'polypeptide(L)' 'MNQRKRKLIGAFLLLGSIIAWSVLATAIYLALPEGLPGLVLIAFFIVAGMGWLLPAMAIIRWMARPDAD' A
#
# COMPACT_ATOMS: atom_id res chain seq x y z
N MET A 1 10.21 3.78 -21.90
CA MET A 1 10.08 4.92 -20.96
C MET A 1 11.32 4.95 -20.09
N ASN A 2 12.03 6.09 -20.04
CA ASN A 2 13.27 6.19 -19.28
C ASN A 2 13.02 6.10 -17.76
N GLN A 3 14.07 5.75 -17.01
CA GLN A 3 14.00 5.51 -15.57
C GLN A 3 13.54 6.74 -14.79
N ARG A 4 13.91 7.95 -15.23
CA ARG A 4 13.47 9.21 -14.58
C ARG A 4 11.95 9.38 -14.65
N LYS A 5 11.32 9.12 -15.81
CA LYS A 5 9.86 9.18 -15.96
C LYS A 5 9.15 8.09 -15.14
N ARG A 6 9.71 6.87 -15.08
CA ARG A 6 9.20 5.81 -14.19
C ARG A 6 9.21 6.25 -12.74
N LYS A 7 10.26 6.93 -12.26
CA LYS A 7 10.34 7.41 -10.87
C LYS A 7 9.28 8.48 -10.56
N LEU A 8 9.04 9.42 -11.48
CA LEU A 8 8.00 10.44 -11.32
C LEU A 8 6.61 9.82 -11.21
N ILE A 9 6.24 8.96 -12.16
CA ILE A 9 4.93 8.26 -12.15
C ILE A 9 4.83 7.33 -10.93
N GLY A 10 5.91 6.60 -10.64
CA GLY A 10 5.98 5.68 -9.52
C GLY A 10 5.74 6.36 -8.16
N ALA A 11 6.20 7.60 -7.98
CA ALA A 11 5.92 8.36 -6.76
C ALA A 11 4.41 8.59 -6.57
N PHE A 12 3.68 8.97 -7.62
CA PHE A 12 2.23 9.14 -7.55
C PHE A 12 1.50 7.80 -7.37
N LEU A 13 1.97 6.73 -8.02
CA LEU A 13 1.42 5.39 -7.83
C LEU A 13 1.61 4.90 -6.39
N LEU A 14 2.78 5.17 -5.78
CA LEU A 14 3.04 4.85 -4.37
C LEU A 14 2.10 5.60 -3.44
N LEU A 15 1.94 6.91 -3.65
CA LEU A 15 1.01 7.72 -2.87
C LEU A 15 -0.43 7.21 -3.01
N GLY A 16 -0.86 6.95 -4.25
CA GLY A 16 -2.18 6.39 -4.54
C GLY A 16 -2.40 5.02 -3.90
N SER A 17 -1.37 4.18 -3.88
CA SER A 17 -1.40 2.87 -3.21
C SER A 17 -1.61 3.00 -1.70
N ILE A 18 -0.92 3.93 -1.04
CA ILE A 18 -1.08 4.18 0.39
C ILE A 18 -2.50 4.70 0.67
N ILE A 19 -2.98 5.64 -0.13
CA ILE A 19 -4.33 6.23 0.03
C ILE A 19 -5.40 5.16 -0.16
N ALA A 20 -5.34 4.39 -1.25
CA ALA A 20 -6.32 3.34 -1.55
C ALA A 20 -6.38 2.30 -0.44
N TRP A 21 -5.21 1.87 0.06
CA TRP A 21 -5.15 0.91 1.16
C TRP A 21 -5.66 1.49 2.49
N SER A 22 -5.32 2.74 2.80
CA SER A 22 -5.77 3.42 4.02
C SER A 22 -7.29 3.57 4.05
N VAL A 23 -7.89 3.95 2.92
CA VAL A 23 -9.35 4.03 2.75
C VAL A 23 -9.98 2.66 2.91
N LEU A 24 -9.45 1.63 2.23
CA LEU A 24 -9.98 0.27 2.31
C LEU A 24 -9.90 -0.29 3.74
N ALA A 25 -8.75 -0.17 4.40
CA ALA A 25 -8.56 -0.63 5.78
C ALA A 25 -9.50 0.11 6.73
N THR A 26 -9.65 1.43 6.59
CA THR A 26 -10.57 2.21 7.42
C THR A 26 -12.02 1.78 7.19
N ALA A 27 -12.43 1.58 5.94
CA ALA A 27 -13.78 1.11 5.61
C ALA A 27 -14.06 -0.27 6.20
N ILE A 28 -13.10 -1.19 6.15
CA ILE A 28 -13.22 -2.52 6.77
C ILE A 28 -13.34 -2.37 8.29
N TYR A 29 -12.48 -1.57 8.93
CA TYR A 29 -12.52 -1.34 10.37
C TYR A 29 -13.89 -0.82 10.84
N LEU A 30 -14.44 0.16 10.12
CA LEU A 30 -15.76 0.73 10.42
C LEU A 30 -16.92 -0.27 10.23
N ALA A 31 -16.71 -1.32 9.43
CA ALA A 31 -17.69 -2.38 9.22
C ALA A 31 -17.54 -3.55 10.21
N LEU A 32 -16.50 -3.56 11.06
CA LEU A 32 -16.31 -4.60 12.05
C LEU A 32 -17.33 -4.47 13.20
N PRO A 33 -17.82 -5.58 13.76
CA PRO A 33 -18.68 -5.56 14.94
C PRO A 33 -17.98 -4.93 16.15
N GLU A 34 -18.76 -4.24 16.98
CA GLU A 34 -18.28 -3.76 18.27
C GLU A 34 -17.96 -4.93 19.21
N GLY A 35 -17.04 -4.71 20.16
CA GLY A 35 -16.68 -5.70 21.17
C GLY A 35 -15.72 -6.80 20.70
N LEU A 36 -15.09 -6.65 19.53
CA LEU A 36 -14.05 -7.57 19.07
C LEU A 36 -12.90 -7.69 20.10
N PRO A 37 -12.34 -8.90 20.30
CA PRO A 37 -11.20 -9.08 21.19
C PRO A 37 -10.02 -8.20 20.77
N GLY A 38 -9.30 -7.64 21.75
CA GLY A 38 -8.14 -6.78 21.47
C GLY A 38 -7.07 -7.44 20.61
N LEU A 39 -6.87 -8.76 20.73
CA LEU A 39 -5.95 -9.52 19.87
C LEU A 39 -6.36 -9.50 18.39
N VAL A 40 -7.66 -9.56 18.09
CA VAL A 40 -8.17 -9.48 16.71
C VAL A 40 -7.92 -8.09 16.15
N LEU A 41 -8.15 -7.04 16.94
CA LEU A 41 -7.88 -5.66 16.54
C LEU A 41 -6.38 -5.44 16.31
N ILE A 42 -5.51 -5.98 17.16
CA ILE A 42 -4.04 -5.91 16.97
C ILE A 42 -3.64 -6.58 15.64
N ALA A 43 -4.11 -7.81 15.39
CA ALA A 43 -3.82 -8.49 14.14
C ALA A 43 -4.33 -7.70 12.92
N PHE A 44 -5.54 -7.14 13.03
CA PHE A 44 -6.11 -6.27 12.00
C PHE A 44 -5.21 -5.04 11.74
N PHE A 45 -4.78 -4.32 12.77
CA PHE A 45 -3.96 -3.13 12.61
C PHE A 45 -2.56 -3.42 12.07
N ILE A 46 -1.99 -4.59 12.37
CA ILE A 46 -0.75 -5.05 11.73
C ILE A 46 -0.96 -5.21 10.22
N VAL A 47 -2.01 -5.90 9.80
CA VAL A 47 -2.32 -6.09 8.37
C VAL A 47 -2.69 -4.77 7.70
N ALA A 48 -3.48 -3.92 8.35
CA ALA A 48 -3.82 -2.59 7.86
C ALA A 48 -2.57 -1.71 7.69
N GLY A 49 -1.63 -1.76 8.64
CA GLY A 49 -0.37 -1.03 8.57
C GLY A 49 0.60 -1.58 7.52
N MET A 50 0.50 -2.88 7.18
CA MET A 50 1.45 -3.54 6.28
C MET A 50 0.92 -3.83 4.87
N GLY A 51 -0.39 -3.83 4.63
CA GLY A 51 -0.94 -4.34 3.37
C GLY A 51 -0.59 -3.48 2.15
N TRP A 52 -0.39 -2.18 2.33
CA TRP A 52 0.07 -1.29 1.25
C TRP A 52 1.50 -1.60 0.78
N LEU A 53 2.31 -2.36 1.54
CA LEU A 53 3.67 -2.72 1.12
C LEU A 53 3.67 -3.61 -0.13
N LEU A 54 2.69 -4.51 -0.29
CA LEU A 54 2.64 -5.42 -1.43
C LEU A 54 2.62 -4.69 -2.78
N PRO A 55 1.67 -3.76 -3.04
CA PRO A 55 1.71 -2.94 -4.25
C PRO A 55 2.92 -2.01 -4.29
N ALA A 56 3.35 -1.45 -3.16
CA ALA A 56 4.51 -0.56 -3.13
C ALA A 56 5.80 -1.26 -3.60
N MET A 57 6.03 -2.50 -3.19
CA MET A 57 7.19 -3.29 -3.63
C MET A 57 7.19 -3.52 -5.15
N ALA A 58 6.03 -3.82 -5.74
CA ALA A 58 5.90 -3.99 -7.19
C ALA A 58 6.21 -2.68 -7.94
N ILE A 59 5.69 -1.55 -7.45
CA ILE A 59 5.93 -0.22 -8.03
C ILE A 59 7.41 0.15 -7.93
N ILE A 60 8.02 -0.03 -6.76
CA ILE A 60 9.44 0.27 -6.53
C ILE A 60 10.33 -0.58 -7.44
N ARG A 61 10.04 -1.89 -7.54
CA ARG A 61 10.79 -2.80 -8.43
C ARG A 61 10.72 -2.33 -9.89
N TRP A 62 9.56 -1.87 -10.33
CA TRP A 62 9.38 -1.30 -11.67
C TRP A 62 10.15 0.02 -11.85
N MET A 63 10.14 0.91 -10.87
CA MET A 63 10.91 2.17 -10.88
C MET A 63 12.42 1.92 -10.93
N ALA A 64 12.89 0.87 -10.26
CA ALA A 64 14.31 0.53 -10.13
C ALA A 64 14.88 -0.20 -11.36
N ARG A 65 14.04 -0.73 -12.25
CA ARG A 65 14.48 -1.41 -13.47
C ARG A 65 15.43 -0.49 -14.26
N PRO A 66 16.62 -0.95 -14.69
CA PRO A 66 17.50 -0.18 -15.57
C PRO A 66 16.85 0.08 -16.93
N ASP A 67 17.27 1.14 -17.61
CA ASP A 67 16.98 1.29 -19.03
C ASP A 67 17.88 0.32 -19.81
N ALA A 68 17.36 -0.24 -20.92
CA ALA A 68 18.17 -1.07 -21.80
C ALA A 68 19.07 -0.14 -22.62
N ASP A 69 20.35 -0.50 -22.73
CA ASP A 69 21.36 0.21 -23.53
C ASP A 69 20.99 0.21 -25.03
#